data_AF-A0A9E0IKH8-F1
#
_entry.id   AF-A0A9E0IKH8-F1
#
_cell.length_a   1.000
_cell.length_b   1.000
_cell.length_c   1.000
_cell.angle_alpha   90.00
_cell.angle_beta   90.00
_cell.angle_gamma   90.00
#
_symmetry.space_group_name_H-M   'P 1'
#
loop_
_entity.id
_entity.type
_entity.pdbx_description
1 polymer ?
#
loop_
_entity_poly.entity_id
_entity_poly.type
_entity_poly.pdbx_seq_one_letter_code
_entity_poly.pdbx_strand_id
1 'polypeptide(L)'
;MASPLGAMGPRTRKVAKLVGYVVLALVTFVFALQWTFPFHRVKDKIIEGLASKYDVTISKVERGFMPGTMTLKSVSLTTRASKPEDKPQVFYIDRIDVDVGVLGLIRGVAAIDLDIQIGKGSIRGTIEAAPSNLSIDLAMRGVQGDDLPPLTEAIGVPLVGTVTADVALSVPKGDWRQARGAIKFACPRGCQYGDDKTKLKLKVKKPSSEAFVKGGVEFGHVMVDKLAANIDFKGGKMTLSSWEFESTDGEMHAELVLKLGKKFKDSDIERGCFRYRGSPALEKRDLKTFGSISFIGGMLGEDNLFHVTLEGKIGDAKPRPRTCAGGDGDGEGGNKPDRPALGKPVGGTAQDDVFVKPEPGPTVLPTPVVPDAGMVTPPGPGSGSGSAGSAGSAGSAGSAGSGAPPSGPIESETQPPPPPPAEAGSAPPPEGSVQPPVRENE
;
A
#
# COMPACT_ATOMS: atom_id res chain seq x y z
N MET A 1 35.53 16.57 53.82
CA MET A 1 36.07 16.17 52.50
C MET A 1 36.62 17.44 51.84
N ALA A 2 37.91 17.48 51.49
CA ALA A 2 38.51 18.68 50.91
C ALA A 2 38.18 18.77 49.41
N SER A 3 37.55 19.86 48.98
CA SER A 3 37.20 20.08 47.57
C SER A 3 38.47 20.20 46.72
N PRO A 4 38.66 19.40 45.64
CA PRO A 4 39.93 19.28 44.91
C PRO A 4 40.29 20.49 44.02
N LEU A 5 39.69 21.66 44.25
CA LEU A 5 39.84 22.88 43.44
C LEU A 5 41.05 23.76 43.86
N GLY A 6 41.82 23.34 44.87
CA GLY A 6 42.85 24.17 45.50
C GLY A 6 44.04 24.57 44.62
N ALA A 7 44.40 23.76 43.61
CA ALA A 7 45.69 23.87 42.90
C ALA A 7 45.62 24.42 41.45
N MET A 8 44.48 24.96 41.00
CA MET A 8 44.39 25.54 39.64
C MET A 8 44.95 26.97 39.56
N GLY A 9 46.00 27.13 38.74
CA GLY A 9 46.65 28.41 38.47
C GLY A 9 45.74 29.46 37.81
N PRO A 10 46.13 30.75 37.83
CA PRO A 10 45.25 31.87 37.44
C PRO A 10 44.84 31.85 35.96
N ARG A 11 45.66 31.28 35.06
CA ARG A 11 45.30 31.07 33.65
C ARG A 11 44.21 30.00 33.50
N THR A 12 44.37 28.86 34.18
CA THR A 12 43.40 27.76 34.20
C THR A 12 42.02 28.22 34.69
N ARG A 13 41.97 29.08 35.72
CA ARG A 13 40.71 29.68 36.20
C ARG A 13 39.99 30.54 35.15
N LYS A 14 40.72 31.28 34.30
CA LYS A 14 40.12 32.06 33.20
C LYS A 14 39.57 31.14 32.10
N VAL A 15 40.32 30.10 31.72
CA VAL A 15 39.87 29.11 30.73
C VAL A 15 38.65 28.34 31.25
N ALA A 16 38.66 27.89 32.50
CA ALA A 16 37.53 27.19 33.12
C ALA A 16 36.26 28.05 33.15
N LYS A 17 36.36 29.36 33.44
CA LYS A 17 35.23 30.29 33.34
C LYS A 17 34.72 30.42 31.90
N LEU A 18 35.61 30.58 30.91
CA LEU A 18 35.23 30.69 29.50
C LEU A 18 34.52 29.42 29.01
N VAL A 19 35.08 28.24 29.30
CA VAL A 19 34.46 26.94 29.00
C VAL A 19 33.12 26.81 29.71
N GLY A 20 33.01 27.22 30.98
CA GLY A 20 31.75 27.25 31.72
C GLY A 20 30.67 28.11 31.06
N TYR A 21 31.02 29.31 30.58
CA TYR A 21 30.09 30.16 29.83
C TYR A 21 29.69 29.54 28.48
N VAL A 22 30.61 28.92 27.75
CA VAL A 22 30.30 28.24 26.47
C VAL A 22 29.38 27.04 26.68
N VAL A 23 29.64 26.21 27.70
CA VAL A 23 28.79 25.05 28.04
C VAL A 23 27.41 25.52 28.53
N LEU A 24 27.34 26.53 29.39
CA LEU A 24 26.07 27.10 29.84
C LEU A 24 25.27 27.66 28.67
N ALA A 25 25.90 28.46 27.80
CA ALA A 25 25.25 29.01 26.62
C ALA A 25 24.73 27.91 25.67
N LEU A 26 25.49 26.82 25.48
CA LEU A 26 25.06 25.68 24.68
C LEU A 26 23.87 24.96 25.31
N VAL A 27 23.88 24.71 26.62
CA VAL A 27 22.75 24.08 27.34
C VAL A 27 21.50 24.97 27.29
N THR A 28 21.64 26.28 27.53
CA THR A 28 20.53 27.24 27.41
C THR A 28 20.00 27.32 25.98
N PHE A 29 20.87 27.29 24.97
CA PHE A 29 20.48 27.27 23.56
C PHE A 29 19.71 25.99 23.18
N VAL A 30 20.20 24.82 23.61
CA VAL A 30 19.50 23.54 23.43
C VAL A 30 18.13 23.53 24.10
N PHE A 31 18.02 24.03 25.34
CA PHE A 31 16.75 24.12 26.05
C PHE A 31 15.78 25.11 25.38
N ALA A 32 16.28 26.28 24.97
CA ALA A 32 15.50 27.27 24.23
C ALA A 32 14.99 26.72 22.89
N LEU A 33 15.82 26.00 22.13
CA LEU A 33 15.39 25.27 20.93
C LEU A 33 14.31 24.25 21.25
N GLN A 34 14.48 23.41 22.28
CA GLN A 34 13.49 22.38 22.66
C GLN A 34 12.14 22.97 23.12
N TRP A 35 12.14 24.19 23.68
CA TRP A 35 10.92 24.91 24.03
C TRP A 35 10.29 25.68 22.86
N THR A 36 11.09 26.19 21.94
CA THR A 36 10.61 26.98 20.78
C THR A 36 10.31 26.14 19.54
N PHE A 37 10.73 24.87 19.51
CA PHE A 37 10.48 23.98 18.38
C PHE A 37 8.97 23.78 18.16
N PRO A 38 8.42 24.11 16.99
CA PRO A 38 6.98 24.14 16.77
C PRO A 38 6.43 22.75 16.45
N PHE A 39 6.46 21.83 17.42
CA PHE A 39 5.98 20.44 17.27
C PHE A 39 4.59 20.34 16.62
N HIS A 40 3.68 21.26 16.95
CA HIS A 40 2.35 21.34 16.33
C HIS A 40 2.43 21.58 14.82
N ARG A 41 3.26 22.52 14.36
CA ARG A 41 3.44 22.79 12.92
C ARG A 41 4.06 21.62 12.18
N VAL A 42 4.94 20.86 12.82
CA VAL A 42 5.52 19.64 12.24
C VAL A 42 4.44 18.55 12.12
N LYS A 43 3.62 18.34 13.16
CA LYS A 43 2.44 17.46 13.09
C LYS A 43 1.50 17.88 11.97
N ASP A 44 1.13 19.16 11.89
CA ASP A 44 0.23 19.70 10.88
C ASP A 44 0.78 19.45 9.46
N LYS A 45 2.08 19.66 9.25
CA LYS A 45 2.74 19.44 7.94
C LYS A 45 2.88 17.97 7.56
N ILE A 46 3.06 17.08 8.54
CA ILE A 46 3.01 15.62 8.31
C ILE A 46 1.60 15.19 7.89
N ILE A 47 0.57 15.67 8.61
CA ILE A 47 -0.83 15.40 8.28
C ILE A 47 -1.16 15.97 6.90
N GLU A 48 -0.82 17.23 6.60
CA GLU A 48 -1.06 17.88 5.31
C GLU A 48 -0.39 17.16 4.14
N GLY A 49 0.86 16.69 4.32
CA GLY A 49 1.57 15.90 3.30
C GLY A 49 0.93 14.55 3.02
N LEU A 50 0.43 13.88 4.06
CA LEU A 50 -0.22 12.57 3.97
C LEU A 50 -1.71 12.63 3.58
N ALA A 51 -2.40 13.74 3.89
CA ALA A 51 -3.84 13.97 3.68
C ALA A 51 -4.30 13.79 2.23
N SER A 52 -3.37 13.87 1.27
CA SER A 52 -3.60 13.59 -0.15
C SER A 52 -3.95 12.13 -0.44
N LYS A 53 -3.61 11.19 0.46
CA LYS A 53 -3.82 9.74 0.30
C LYS A 53 -4.42 9.06 1.53
N TYR A 54 -4.05 9.54 2.72
CA TYR A 54 -4.35 8.89 3.98
C TYR A 54 -5.02 9.90 4.93
N ASP A 55 -6.05 9.46 5.64
CA ASP A 55 -6.49 10.14 6.85
C ASP A 55 -5.60 9.70 8.01
N VAL A 56 -5.10 10.65 8.81
CA VAL A 56 -3.98 10.44 9.75
C VAL A 56 -4.40 10.82 11.15
N THR A 57 -4.69 9.80 11.96
CA THR A 57 -5.05 9.97 13.37
C THR A 57 -3.85 9.63 14.25
N ILE A 58 -3.33 10.63 14.95
CA ILE A 58 -2.19 10.50 15.86
C ILE A 58 -2.72 10.63 17.29
N SER A 59 -2.84 9.51 18.01
CA SER A 59 -3.38 9.48 19.37
C SER A 59 -2.52 10.25 20.37
N LYS A 60 -1.19 10.08 20.33
CA LYS A 60 -0.28 10.75 21.26
C LYS A 60 1.02 11.19 20.59
N VAL A 61 1.43 12.41 20.90
CA VAL A 61 2.74 12.97 20.53
C VAL A 61 3.51 13.21 21.81
N GLU A 62 4.62 12.51 21.99
CA GLU A 62 5.57 12.70 23.08
C GLU A 62 6.82 13.41 22.54
N ARG A 63 7.39 14.31 23.34
CA ARG A 63 8.67 14.95 23.03
C ARG A 63 9.78 14.04 23.52
N GLY A 64 10.76 13.74 22.68
CA GLY A 64 11.93 12.98 23.12
C GLY A 64 12.86 13.81 24.01
N PHE A 65 13.84 13.15 24.62
CA PHE A 65 14.79 13.80 25.53
C PHE A 65 15.74 14.78 24.82
N MET A 66 16.07 14.52 23.55
CA MET A 66 16.99 15.34 22.76
C MET A 66 16.25 16.39 21.91
N PRO A 67 16.87 17.55 21.60
CA PRO A 67 16.26 18.56 20.75
C PRO A 67 15.97 18.02 19.34
N GLY A 68 14.76 18.24 18.83
CA GLY A 68 14.35 17.79 17.51
C GLY A 68 13.87 16.33 17.42
N THR A 69 13.84 15.61 18.55
CA THR A 69 13.33 14.23 18.64
C THR A 69 11.86 14.19 19.03
N MET A 70 11.04 13.44 18.31
CA MET A 70 9.60 13.29 18.59
C MET A 70 9.14 11.84 18.43
N THR A 71 8.34 11.38 19.39
CA THR A 71 7.76 10.03 19.41
C THR A 71 6.26 10.12 19.23
N LEU A 72 5.76 9.62 18.10
CA LEU A 72 4.34 9.43 17.85
C LEU A 72 3.97 8.01 18.31
N LYS A 73 2.92 7.88 19.12
CA LYS A 73 2.42 6.57 19.58
C LYS A 73 1.00 6.35 19.10
N SER A 74 0.72 5.10 18.70
CA SER A 74 -0.57 4.67 18.17
C SER A 74 -1.04 5.59 17.03
N VAL A 75 -0.26 5.60 15.95
CA VAL A 75 -0.64 6.31 14.73
C VAL A 75 -1.50 5.37 13.90
N SER A 76 -2.79 5.66 13.79
CA SER A 76 -3.64 5.00 12.80
C SER A 76 -3.69 5.83 11.53
N LEU A 77 -3.42 5.15 10.43
CA LEU A 77 -3.51 5.70 9.08
C LEU A 77 -4.67 4.97 8.39
N THR A 78 -5.51 5.71 7.67
CA THR A 78 -6.67 5.16 6.98
C THR A 78 -6.59 5.53 5.51
N THR A 79 -6.59 4.56 4.60
CA THR A 79 -6.57 4.83 3.15
C THR A 79 -7.83 5.57 2.74
N ARG A 80 -7.70 6.73 2.08
CA ARG A 80 -8.87 7.39 1.49
C ARG A 80 -9.35 6.58 0.29
N ALA A 81 -10.60 6.12 0.34
CA ALA A 81 -11.23 5.40 -0.76
C ALA A 81 -11.16 6.23 -2.06
N SER A 82 -10.40 5.74 -3.05
CA SER A 82 -10.25 6.43 -4.34
C SER A 82 -11.46 6.19 -5.27
N LYS A 83 -12.31 5.22 -4.94
CA LYS A 83 -13.57 4.92 -5.61
C LYS A 83 -14.65 4.62 -4.55
N PRO A 84 -15.95 4.84 -4.85
CA PRO A 84 -17.03 4.58 -3.89
C PRO A 84 -17.12 3.13 -3.39
N GLU A 85 -16.56 2.18 -4.15
CA GLU A 85 -16.59 0.74 -3.85
C GLU A 85 -15.36 0.25 -3.04
N ASP A 86 -14.30 1.06 -2.94
CA ASP A 86 -13.06 0.64 -2.29
C ASP A 86 -13.19 0.83 -0.76
N LYS A 87 -13.14 -0.27 0.00
CA LYS A 87 -13.21 -0.22 1.47
C LYS A 87 -11.96 0.48 2.04
N PRO A 88 -12.09 1.46 2.96
CA PRO A 88 -10.94 2.07 3.60
C PRO A 88 -10.22 1.03 4.47
N GLN A 89 -8.92 0.87 4.24
CA GLN A 89 -8.04 0.06 5.07
C GLN A 89 -7.46 0.93 6.18
N VAL A 90 -7.63 0.50 7.43
CA VAL A 90 -7.00 1.12 8.60
C VAL A 90 -5.76 0.30 8.95
N PHE A 91 -4.63 0.97 9.09
CA PHE A 91 -3.34 0.37 9.43
C PHE A 91 -2.77 1.08 10.65
N TYR A 92 -2.23 0.28 11.57
CA TYR A 92 -1.80 0.72 12.89
C TYR A 92 -0.27 0.69 12.96
N ILE A 93 0.31 1.81 13.39
CA ILE A 93 1.73 1.92 13.68
C ILE A 93 1.86 2.18 15.17
N ASP A 94 2.50 1.26 15.88
CA ASP A 94 2.62 1.29 17.34
C ASP A 94 3.42 2.51 17.79
N ARG A 95 4.54 2.75 17.12
CA ARG A 95 5.50 3.81 17.45
C ARG A 95 6.24 4.31 16.22
N ILE A 96 6.37 5.64 16.12
CA ILE A 96 7.24 6.33 15.16
C ILE A 96 8.12 7.28 15.98
N ASP A 97 9.41 7.00 16.07
CA ASP A 97 10.40 7.98 16.49
C ASP A 97 10.94 8.69 15.24
N VAL A 98 10.95 10.02 15.28
CA VAL A 98 11.48 10.88 14.21
C VAL A 98 12.45 11.88 14.84
N ASP A 99 13.70 11.83 14.40
CA ASP A 99 14.75 12.71 14.90
C ASP A 99 15.22 13.63 13.78
N VAL A 100 14.96 14.94 13.94
CA VAL A 100 15.30 15.94 12.92
C VAL A 100 16.64 16.60 13.26
N GLY A 101 17.63 16.41 12.39
CA GLY A 101 19.00 16.89 12.55
C GLY A 101 19.12 18.42 12.51
N VAL A 102 18.90 19.10 13.64
CA VAL A 102 18.94 20.57 13.76
C VAL A 102 20.25 21.18 13.24
N LEU A 103 21.38 20.53 13.49
CA LEU A 103 22.70 20.97 12.99
C LEU A 103 22.82 20.87 11.47
N GLY A 104 22.15 19.89 10.85
CA GLY A 104 22.05 19.77 9.39
C GLY A 104 21.24 20.93 8.82
N LEU A 105 20.10 21.26 9.42
CA LEU A 105 19.21 22.34 8.96
C LEU A 105 19.93 23.70 8.94
N ILE A 106 20.76 24.00 9.95
CA ILE A 106 21.61 25.21 9.98
C ILE A 106 22.60 25.25 8.81
N ARG A 107 23.03 24.09 8.29
CA ARG A 107 23.91 23.94 7.11
C ARG A 107 23.13 23.79 5.79
N GLY A 108 21.80 23.88 5.80
CA GLY A 108 20.96 23.68 4.62
C GLY A 108 20.78 22.22 4.19
N VAL A 109 20.99 21.24 5.10
CA VAL A 109 20.78 19.81 4.86
C VAL A 109 19.69 19.30 5.81
N ALA A 110 18.55 18.86 5.27
CA ALA A 110 17.54 18.21 6.09
C ALA A 110 17.92 16.73 6.29
N ALA A 111 18.45 16.40 7.46
CA ALA A 111 18.65 15.01 7.90
C ALA A 111 17.49 14.61 8.82
N ILE A 112 16.87 13.47 8.55
CA ILE A 112 15.77 12.90 9.31
C ILE A 112 16.08 11.44 9.56
N ASP A 113 16.30 11.08 10.83
CA ASP A 113 16.36 9.69 11.26
C ASP A 113 14.94 9.21 11.64
N LEU A 114 14.64 7.96 11.31
CA LEU A 114 13.34 7.32 11.48
C LEU A 114 13.55 5.95 12.16
N ASP A 115 12.85 5.68 13.25
CA ASP A 115 12.66 4.33 13.81
C ASP A 115 11.16 4.08 13.98
N ILE A 116 10.60 3.20 13.15
CA ILE A 116 9.18 2.88 13.08
C ILE A 116 9.00 1.44 13.54
N GLN A 117 8.10 1.21 14.51
CA GLN A 117 7.74 -0.13 14.99
C GLN A 117 6.32 -0.45 14.54
N ILE A 118 6.16 -1.61 13.89
CA ILE A 118 4.91 -2.10 13.32
C ILE A 118 4.75 -3.56 13.73
N GLY A 119 3.90 -3.82 14.72
CA GLY A 119 3.67 -5.14 15.28
C GLY A 119 4.94 -5.76 15.85
N LYS A 120 5.49 -6.76 15.14
CA LYS A 120 6.76 -7.44 15.51
C LYS A 120 7.97 -6.95 14.71
N GLY A 121 7.75 -6.11 13.70
CA GLY A 121 8.78 -5.60 12.81
C GLY A 121 9.24 -4.19 13.15
N SER A 122 10.36 -3.80 12.56
CA SER A 122 10.89 -2.44 12.63
C SER A 122 11.38 -1.96 11.26
N ILE A 123 11.23 -0.66 11.00
CA ILE A 123 11.78 0.05 9.86
C ILE A 123 12.65 1.18 10.43
N ARG A 124 13.95 1.07 10.23
CA ARG A 124 14.92 2.11 10.59
C ARG A 124 15.45 2.79 9.36
N GLY A 125 15.90 4.03 9.49
CA GLY A 125 16.72 4.63 8.45
C GLY A 125 16.93 6.13 8.58
N THR A 126 17.72 6.66 7.66
CA THR A 126 18.12 8.06 7.59
C THR A 126 17.82 8.59 6.20
N ILE A 127 17.12 9.73 6.14
CA ILE A 127 16.85 10.47 4.90
C ILE A 127 17.58 11.81 4.98
N GLU A 128 18.57 12.00 4.11
CA GLU A 128 19.30 13.26 3.96
C GLU A 128 18.92 13.96 2.66
N ALA A 129 18.25 15.11 2.75
CA ALA A 129 17.94 15.97 1.62
C ALA A 129 18.81 17.24 1.67
N ALA A 130 19.81 17.29 0.78
CA ALA A 130 20.62 18.48 0.49
C ALA A 130 20.25 19.03 -0.91
N PRO A 131 20.49 20.33 -1.20
CA PRO A 131 20.22 20.91 -2.53
C PRO A 131 20.94 20.21 -3.69
N SER A 132 22.04 19.52 -3.40
CA SER A 132 22.88 18.81 -4.38
C SER A 132 22.73 17.28 -4.35
N ASN A 133 22.11 16.68 -3.32
CA ASN A 133 22.03 15.23 -3.16
C ASN A 133 20.84 14.83 -2.27
N LEU A 134 20.14 13.77 -2.65
CA LEU A 134 19.20 13.05 -1.80
C LEU A 134 19.82 11.71 -1.44
N SER A 135 20.03 11.44 -0.15
CA SER A 135 20.47 10.14 0.36
C SER A 135 19.34 9.49 1.15
N ILE A 136 19.14 8.20 0.96
CA ILE A 136 18.13 7.38 1.62
C ILE A 136 18.82 6.09 2.04
N ASP A 137 18.92 5.86 3.35
CA ASP A 137 19.29 4.57 3.93
C ASP A 137 18.08 4.08 4.74
N LEU A 138 17.51 2.92 4.41
CA LEU A 138 16.36 2.33 5.10
C LEU A 138 16.57 0.82 5.26
N ALA A 139 16.54 0.34 6.51
CA ALA A 139 16.58 -1.08 6.86
C ALA A 139 15.25 -1.50 7.49
N MET A 140 14.51 -2.34 6.77
CA MET A 140 13.28 -3.00 7.23
C MET A 140 13.61 -4.41 7.72
N ARG A 141 13.15 -4.75 8.92
CA ARG A 141 13.44 -6.01 9.61
C ARG A 141 12.16 -6.59 10.21
N GLY A 142 11.76 -7.77 9.77
CA GLY A 142 10.72 -8.56 10.43
C GLY A 142 9.29 -8.00 10.31
N VAL A 143 9.01 -7.12 9.34
CA VAL A 143 7.68 -6.52 9.16
C VAL A 143 6.78 -7.50 8.42
N GLN A 144 5.52 -7.63 8.83
CA GLN A 144 4.57 -8.49 8.12
C GLN A 144 4.10 -7.78 6.85
N GLY A 145 4.04 -8.48 5.71
CA GLY A 145 3.74 -7.84 4.43
C GLY A 145 2.30 -7.29 4.31
N ASP A 146 1.37 -7.83 5.10
CA ASP A 146 -0.01 -7.36 5.24
C ASP A 146 -0.10 -6.02 5.99
N ASP A 147 0.88 -5.73 6.85
CA ASP A 147 1.06 -4.41 7.49
C ASP A 147 1.66 -3.34 6.53
N LEU A 148 1.89 -3.67 5.25
CA LEU A 148 2.51 -2.78 4.24
C LEU A 148 1.57 -2.43 3.06
N PRO A 149 0.55 -1.56 3.24
CA PRO A 149 -0.36 -1.15 2.16
C PRO A 149 0.33 -0.67 0.86
N PRO A 150 1.41 0.13 0.88
CA PRO A 150 2.07 0.56 -0.35
C PRO A 150 2.66 -0.59 -1.19
N LEU A 151 3.02 -1.70 -0.57
CA LEU A 151 3.52 -2.90 -1.24
C LEU A 151 2.37 -3.64 -1.92
N THR A 152 1.27 -3.85 -1.19
CA THR A 152 0.01 -4.42 -1.68
C THR A 152 -0.61 -3.59 -2.82
N GLU A 153 -0.58 -2.25 -2.73
CA GLU A 153 -1.02 -1.35 -3.81
C GLU A 153 -0.13 -1.43 -5.07
N ALA A 154 1.20 -1.54 -4.88
CA ALA A 154 2.16 -1.58 -5.98
C ALA A 154 2.10 -2.90 -6.75
N ILE A 155 1.92 -4.03 -6.05
CA ILE A 155 1.91 -5.36 -6.64
C ILE A 155 0.49 -5.81 -7.04
N GLY A 156 -0.54 -5.33 -6.34
CA GLY A 156 -1.96 -5.54 -6.67
C GLY A 156 -2.65 -6.72 -5.97
N VAL A 157 -1.93 -7.46 -5.12
CA VAL A 157 -2.46 -8.48 -4.21
C VAL A 157 -1.72 -8.40 -2.85
N PRO A 158 -2.34 -8.83 -1.74
CA PRO A 158 -1.67 -8.85 -0.44
C PRO A 158 -0.50 -9.84 -0.42
N LEU A 159 0.57 -9.46 0.28
CA LEU A 159 1.69 -10.33 0.61
C LEU A 159 1.65 -10.61 2.11
N VAL A 160 1.26 -11.81 2.53
CA VAL A 160 1.29 -12.24 3.93
C VAL A 160 2.65 -12.86 4.23
N GLY A 161 3.15 -12.72 5.46
CA GLY A 161 4.43 -13.30 5.89
C GLY A 161 5.50 -12.24 6.17
N THR A 162 6.69 -12.69 6.60
CA THR A 162 7.73 -11.78 7.14
C THR A 162 8.63 -11.24 6.04
N VAL A 163 8.67 -9.92 5.88
CA VAL A 163 9.45 -9.19 4.88
C VAL A 163 10.64 -8.48 5.53
N THR A 164 11.77 -8.48 4.83
CA THR A 164 13.00 -7.78 5.16
C THR A 164 13.49 -7.03 3.93
N ALA A 165 13.96 -5.80 4.10
CA ALA A 165 14.52 -5.02 3.00
C ALA A 165 15.65 -4.11 3.48
N ASP A 166 16.57 -3.78 2.58
CA ASP A 166 17.62 -2.78 2.77
C ASP A 166 17.65 -1.87 1.54
N VAL A 167 17.51 -0.57 1.72
CA VAL A 167 17.51 0.44 0.65
C VAL A 167 18.62 1.42 0.97
N ALA A 168 19.72 1.37 0.23
CA ALA A 168 20.79 2.36 0.32
C ALA A 168 20.91 3.06 -1.03
N LEU A 169 20.36 4.26 -1.16
CA LEU A 169 20.19 4.99 -2.43
C LEU A 169 20.60 6.46 -2.30
N SER A 170 21.53 6.90 -3.14
CA SER A 170 21.87 8.31 -3.35
C SER A 170 21.46 8.76 -4.74
N VAL A 171 20.74 9.88 -4.83
CA VAL A 171 20.25 10.51 -6.06
C VAL A 171 20.76 11.96 -6.13
N PRO A 172 21.93 12.20 -6.74
CA PRO A 172 22.49 13.54 -6.90
C PRO A 172 21.54 14.47 -7.66
N LYS A 173 21.28 15.66 -7.10
CA LYS A 173 20.42 16.73 -7.67
C LYS A 173 19.01 16.27 -8.10
N GLY A 174 18.51 15.15 -7.55
CA GLY A 174 17.26 14.52 -7.98
C GLY A 174 17.28 13.92 -9.39
N ASP A 175 18.46 13.77 -10.01
CA ASP A 175 18.63 13.19 -11.35
C ASP A 175 18.91 11.69 -11.25
N TRP A 176 17.91 10.87 -11.60
CA TRP A 176 18.01 9.41 -11.48
C TRP A 176 19.07 8.82 -12.42
N ARG A 177 19.52 9.53 -13.46
CA ARG A 177 20.68 9.14 -14.29
C ARG A 177 21.99 9.10 -13.51
N GLN A 178 22.06 9.77 -12.37
CA GLN A 178 23.22 9.81 -11.49
C GLN A 178 23.02 8.97 -10.22
N ALA A 179 21.89 8.27 -10.09
CA ALA A 179 21.59 7.45 -8.93
C ALA A 179 22.64 6.35 -8.72
N ARG A 180 22.99 6.13 -7.44
CA ARG A 180 23.92 5.10 -6.99
C ARG A 180 23.37 4.44 -5.75
N GLY A 181 23.49 3.12 -5.65
CA GLY A 181 22.95 2.41 -4.50
C GLY A 181 22.60 0.97 -4.79
N ALA A 182 21.97 0.34 -3.80
CA ALA A 182 21.38 -0.99 -3.91
C ALA A 182 20.07 -1.05 -3.11
N ILE A 183 19.13 -1.85 -3.59
CA ILE A 183 17.94 -2.28 -2.87
C ILE A 183 18.02 -3.80 -2.75
N LYS A 184 17.98 -4.31 -1.52
CA LYS A 184 17.84 -5.73 -1.22
C LYS A 184 16.44 -5.95 -0.67
N PHE A 185 15.78 -6.99 -1.13
CA PHE A 185 14.48 -7.42 -0.65
C PHE A 185 14.54 -8.92 -0.37
N ALA A 186 14.00 -9.35 0.76
CA ALA A 186 13.94 -10.75 1.12
C ALA A 186 12.64 -11.08 1.86
N CYS A 187 11.96 -12.14 1.43
CA CYS A 187 11.12 -12.94 2.30
C CYS A 187 11.84 -14.25 2.61
N PRO A 188 12.41 -14.42 3.82
CA PRO A 188 13.29 -15.55 4.12
C PRO A 188 12.53 -16.86 4.43
N ARG A 189 11.25 -16.79 4.82
CA ARG A 189 10.42 -17.95 5.19
C ARG A 189 8.94 -17.71 4.92
N GLY A 190 8.35 -18.53 4.06
CA GLY A 190 6.92 -18.78 4.00
C GLY A 190 6.07 -17.52 3.80
N CYS A 191 6.44 -16.69 2.81
CA CYS A 191 5.49 -15.68 2.34
C CYS A 191 4.34 -16.35 1.62
N GLN A 192 3.16 -15.75 1.70
CA GLN A 192 1.99 -16.13 0.95
C GLN A 192 1.55 -14.93 0.11
N TYR A 193 1.41 -15.14 -1.18
CA TYR A 193 1.06 -14.12 -2.15
C TYR A 193 -0.41 -14.32 -2.57
N GLY A 194 -1.30 -13.43 -2.13
CA GLY A 194 -2.76 -13.58 -2.24
C GLY A 194 -3.44 -14.15 -0.98
N ASP A 195 -4.75 -13.87 -0.84
CA ASP A 195 -5.56 -14.13 0.36
C ASP A 195 -6.88 -14.88 0.07
N ASP A 196 -6.99 -15.52 -1.10
CA ASP A 196 -8.18 -16.21 -1.62
C ASP A 196 -9.44 -15.35 -1.82
N LYS A 197 -9.33 -14.03 -1.65
CA LYS A 197 -10.45 -13.07 -1.71
C LYS A 197 -10.16 -11.91 -2.66
N THR A 198 -8.90 -11.51 -2.78
CA THR A 198 -8.48 -10.39 -3.61
C THR A 198 -8.59 -10.75 -5.08
N LYS A 199 -9.46 -10.03 -5.79
CA LYS A 199 -9.60 -10.19 -7.24
C LYS A 199 -8.56 -9.35 -7.97
N LEU A 200 -7.72 -9.98 -8.77
CA LEU A 200 -6.68 -9.34 -9.57
C LEU A 200 -7.32 -8.44 -10.64
N LYS A 201 -7.28 -7.13 -10.42
CA LYS A 201 -7.78 -6.11 -11.35
C LYS A 201 -6.70 -5.74 -12.37
N LEU A 202 -6.56 -6.53 -13.44
CA LEU A 202 -5.64 -6.23 -14.53
C LEU A 202 -6.01 -4.88 -15.20
N LYS A 203 -5.09 -3.91 -15.21
CA LYS A 203 -5.31 -2.58 -15.80
C LYS A 203 -5.24 -2.64 -17.33
N VAL A 204 -6.35 -2.98 -17.98
CA VAL A 204 -6.43 -3.02 -19.44
C VAL A 204 -6.63 -1.62 -20.02
N LYS A 205 -5.74 -1.16 -20.91
CA LYS A 205 -5.85 0.16 -21.56
C LYS A 205 -6.96 0.27 -22.63
N LYS A 206 -7.78 -0.77 -22.85
CA LYS A 206 -8.84 -0.82 -23.87
C LYS A 206 -10.22 -1.00 -23.22
N PRO A 207 -11.17 -0.06 -23.38
CA PRO A 207 -12.50 -0.16 -22.78
C PRO A 207 -13.29 -1.42 -23.14
N SER A 208 -13.12 -1.94 -24.37
CA SER A 208 -13.78 -3.17 -24.81
C SER A 208 -13.30 -4.44 -24.10
N SER A 209 -12.06 -4.44 -23.60
CA SER A 209 -11.52 -5.52 -22.76
C SER A 209 -11.76 -5.27 -21.28
N GLU A 210 -11.93 -4.01 -20.88
CA GLU A 210 -12.23 -3.62 -19.50
C GLU A 210 -13.56 -4.24 -19.02
N ALA A 211 -14.58 -4.34 -19.88
CA ALA A 211 -15.87 -4.96 -19.52
C ALA A 211 -15.73 -6.41 -19.02
N PHE A 212 -14.84 -7.22 -19.61
CA PHE A 212 -14.58 -8.60 -19.19
C PHE A 212 -13.67 -8.70 -17.96
N VAL A 213 -12.85 -7.68 -17.69
CA VAL A 213 -11.84 -7.67 -16.63
C VAL A 213 -12.28 -6.86 -15.40
N LYS A 214 -13.35 -6.06 -15.49
CA LYS A 214 -13.86 -5.20 -14.42
C LYS A 214 -14.24 -5.97 -13.14
N GLY A 215 -14.71 -7.21 -13.28
CA GLY A 215 -14.99 -8.09 -12.14
C GLY A 215 -13.74 -8.55 -11.37
N GLY A 216 -12.55 -8.41 -11.97
CA GLY A 216 -11.30 -9.00 -11.51
C GLY A 216 -11.27 -10.53 -11.65
N VAL A 217 -10.08 -11.10 -11.82
CA VAL A 217 -9.90 -12.55 -11.77
C VAL A 217 -9.72 -12.97 -10.30
N GLU A 218 -10.46 -13.97 -9.83
CA GLU A 218 -10.22 -14.53 -8.49
C GLU A 218 -8.82 -15.15 -8.45
N PHE A 219 -7.95 -14.54 -7.65
CA PHE A 219 -6.61 -15.05 -7.38
C PHE A 219 -6.62 -15.62 -5.96
N GLY A 220 -6.20 -16.88 -5.83
CA GLY A 220 -6.09 -17.60 -4.57
C GLY A 220 -4.88 -17.14 -3.79
N HIS A 221 -4.05 -18.10 -3.40
CA HIS A 221 -2.74 -17.84 -2.80
C HIS A 221 -1.64 -18.70 -3.41
N VAL A 222 -0.42 -18.16 -3.42
CA VAL A 222 0.82 -18.82 -3.82
C VAL A 222 1.80 -18.78 -2.65
N MET A 223 2.21 -19.95 -2.16
CA MET A 223 3.22 -20.12 -1.12
C MET A 223 4.61 -19.90 -1.71
N VAL A 224 5.39 -19.03 -1.08
CA VAL A 224 6.75 -18.66 -1.45
C VAL A 224 7.65 -18.95 -0.27
N ASP A 225 8.32 -20.09 -0.31
CA ASP A 225 9.18 -20.57 0.78
C ASP A 225 10.33 -19.58 1.04
N LYS A 226 10.94 -19.09 -0.03
CA LYS A 226 12.01 -18.10 0.00
C LYS A 226 11.99 -17.23 -1.27
N LEU A 227 12.11 -15.92 -1.09
CA LEU A 227 12.30 -14.95 -2.16
C LEU A 227 13.40 -13.98 -1.74
N ALA A 228 14.42 -13.79 -2.58
CA ALA A 228 15.43 -12.74 -2.41
C ALA A 228 15.73 -12.05 -3.74
N ALA A 229 15.75 -10.71 -3.72
CA ALA A 229 16.02 -9.88 -4.89
C ALA A 229 17.02 -8.77 -4.53
N ASN A 230 18.07 -8.60 -5.34
CA ASN A 230 19.02 -7.50 -5.23
C ASN A 230 18.93 -6.64 -6.49
N ILE A 231 18.76 -5.32 -6.32
CA ILE A 231 18.60 -4.35 -7.39
C ILE A 231 19.67 -3.27 -7.21
N ASP A 232 20.63 -3.20 -8.13
CA ASP A 232 21.73 -2.23 -8.09
C ASP A 232 21.43 -1.01 -8.98
N PHE A 233 21.81 0.18 -8.48
CA PHE A 233 21.75 1.46 -9.19
C PHE A 233 23.19 1.90 -9.48
N LYS A 234 23.59 1.94 -10.75
CA LYS A 234 24.96 2.29 -11.14
C LYS A 234 25.00 2.90 -12.53
N GLY A 235 25.67 4.05 -12.65
CA GLY A 235 25.98 4.67 -13.95
C GLY A 235 24.76 5.04 -14.81
N GLY A 236 23.63 5.37 -14.18
CA GLY A 236 22.38 5.63 -14.88
C GLY A 236 21.65 4.39 -15.38
N LYS A 237 22.00 3.20 -14.86
CA LYS A 237 21.22 1.97 -15.01
C LYS A 237 20.72 1.46 -13.65
N MET A 238 19.58 0.78 -13.67
CA MET A 238 19.08 -0.04 -12.58
C MET A 238 19.04 -1.49 -13.06
N THR A 239 19.64 -2.41 -12.33
CA THR A 239 19.75 -3.83 -12.71
C THR A 239 19.33 -4.72 -11.55
N LEU A 240 18.40 -5.65 -11.80
CA LEU A 240 18.12 -6.77 -10.92
C LEU A 240 19.32 -7.74 -11.01
N SER A 241 20.26 -7.62 -10.08
CA SER A 241 21.56 -8.32 -10.10
C SER A 241 21.51 -9.72 -9.46
N SER A 242 20.51 -9.97 -8.61
CA SER A 242 20.25 -11.30 -8.04
C SER A 242 18.75 -11.51 -7.92
N TRP A 243 18.32 -12.73 -8.23
CA TRP A 243 16.94 -13.18 -8.07
C TRP A 243 16.94 -14.65 -7.65
N GLU A 244 16.49 -14.91 -6.42
CA GLU A 244 16.28 -16.25 -5.87
C GLU A 244 14.79 -16.38 -5.54
N PHE A 245 14.14 -17.42 -6.05
CA PHE A 245 12.73 -17.71 -5.79
C PHE A 245 12.56 -19.23 -5.65
N GLU A 246 12.11 -19.66 -4.47
CA GLU A 246 11.83 -21.04 -4.11
C GLU A 246 10.39 -21.10 -3.62
N SER A 247 9.60 -22.02 -4.18
CA SER A 247 8.16 -22.16 -3.94
C SER A 247 7.71 -23.58 -4.26
N THR A 248 6.88 -24.17 -3.39
CA THR A 248 6.14 -25.42 -3.69
C THR A 248 5.16 -25.27 -4.85
N ASP A 249 4.76 -24.05 -5.17
CA ASP A 249 3.60 -23.71 -5.99
C ASP A 249 3.98 -23.25 -7.39
N GLY A 250 5.26 -23.05 -7.66
CA GLY A 250 5.74 -22.69 -8.99
C GLY A 250 7.21 -22.33 -9.05
N GLU A 251 7.66 -22.05 -10.27
CA GLU A 251 8.99 -21.53 -10.58
C GLU A 251 8.83 -20.12 -11.13
N MET A 252 9.73 -19.20 -10.76
CA MET A 252 9.76 -17.84 -11.30
C MET A 252 11.20 -17.32 -11.41
N HIS A 253 11.54 -16.80 -12.58
CA HIS A 253 12.79 -16.10 -12.85
C HIS A 253 12.48 -14.70 -13.38
N ALA A 254 13.18 -13.69 -12.85
CA ALA A 254 13.10 -12.32 -13.33
C ALA A 254 14.48 -11.80 -13.74
N GLU A 255 14.54 -11.08 -14.85
CA GLU A 255 15.69 -10.28 -15.28
C GLU A 255 15.17 -8.88 -15.63
N LEU A 256 15.79 -7.84 -15.07
CA LEU A 256 15.38 -6.45 -15.30
C LEU A 256 16.60 -5.54 -15.40
N VAL A 257 16.70 -4.80 -16.50
CA VAL A 257 17.67 -3.74 -16.77
C VAL A 257 16.91 -2.51 -17.26
N LEU A 258 17.01 -1.42 -16.52
CA LEU A 258 16.45 -0.11 -16.88
C LEU A 258 17.57 0.87 -17.19
N LYS A 259 17.36 1.70 -18.21
CA LYS A 259 18.09 2.94 -18.44
C LYS A 259 17.36 4.06 -17.70
N LEU A 260 17.96 4.58 -16.65
CA LEU A 260 17.33 5.56 -15.77
C LEU A 260 17.10 6.88 -16.51
N GLY A 261 15.88 7.41 -16.40
CA GLY A 261 15.52 8.74 -16.91
C GLY A 261 15.94 9.85 -15.93
N LYS A 262 15.63 11.12 -16.25
CA LYS A 262 15.84 12.22 -15.28
C LYS A 262 14.94 12.04 -14.04
N LYS A 263 13.69 11.62 -14.27
CA LYS A 263 12.77 11.11 -13.23
C LYS A 263 12.68 9.59 -13.37
N PHE A 264 12.50 8.88 -12.25
CA PHE A 264 12.35 7.42 -12.28
C PHE A 264 11.27 6.94 -13.26
N LYS A 265 10.09 7.58 -13.30
CA LYS A 265 8.98 7.22 -14.20
C LYS A 265 9.31 7.29 -15.70
N ASP A 266 10.29 8.11 -16.08
CA ASP A 266 10.69 8.34 -17.47
C ASP A 266 11.73 7.32 -17.96
N SER A 267 12.21 6.44 -17.07
CA SER A 267 13.22 5.42 -17.35
C SER A 267 12.73 4.38 -18.35
N ASP A 268 13.60 4.01 -19.29
CA ASP A 268 13.31 3.04 -20.34
C ASP A 268 13.72 1.63 -19.89
N ILE A 269 12.88 0.63 -20.17
CA ILE A 269 13.19 -0.78 -19.94
C ILE A 269 14.06 -1.24 -21.11
N GLU A 270 15.37 -1.41 -20.87
CA GLU A 270 16.30 -1.96 -21.87
C GLU A 270 16.11 -3.48 -22.00
N ARG A 271 15.89 -4.16 -20.86
CA ARG A 271 15.58 -5.58 -20.82
C ARG A 271 14.64 -5.84 -19.65
N GLY A 272 13.50 -6.46 -19.91
CA GLY A 272 12.59 -6.92 -18.86
C GLY A 272 12.06 -8.28 -19.27
N CYS A 273 12.45 -9.33 -18.56
CA CYS A 273 12.05 -10.71 -18.81
C CYS A 273 11.53 -11.33 -17.52
N PHE A 274 10.34 -11.91 -17.58
CA PHE A 274 9.75 -12.70 -16.51
C PHE A 274 9.40 -14.06 -17.10
N ARG A 275 9.92 -15.13 -16.48
CA ARG A 275 9.62 -16.52 -16.82
C ARG A 275 8.99 -17.16 -15.62
N TYR A 276 7.84 -17.81 -15.78
CA TYR A 276 7.14 -18.42 -14.66
C TYR A 276 6.36 -19.67 -15.07
N ARG A 277 6.07 -20.54 -14.10
CA ARG A 277 5.20 -21.71 -14.26
C ARG A 277 4.59 -22.08 -12.90
N GLY A 278 3.28 -22.35 -12.87
CA GLY A 278 2.65 -22.96 -11.68
C GLY A 278 3.05 -24.44 -11.56
N SER A 279 3.25 -24.94 -10.35
CA SER A 279 3.59 -26.34 -10.13
C SER A 279 2.36 -27.24 -10.23
N PRO A 280 2.53 -28.56 -10.49
CA PRO A 280 1.44 -29.53 -10.39
C PRO A 280 0.85 -29.67 -8.97
N ALA A 281 1.54 -29.18 -7.94
CA ALA A 281 0.99 -29.11 -6.58
C ALA A 281 -0.02 -27.95 -6.45
N LEU A 282 0.29 -26.78 -7.04
CA LEU A 282 -0.65 -25.67 -7.14
C LEU A 282 -1.87 -26.05 -7.98
N GLU A 283 -1.70 -26.72 -9.12
CA GLU A 283 -2.82 -27.19 -9.96
C GLU A 283 -3.82 -28.05 -9.19
N LYS A 284 -3.32 -28.96 -8.35
CA LYS A 284 -4.13 -29.85 -7.52
C LYS A 284 -4.78 -29.15 -6.31
N ARG A 285 -4.10 -28.15 -5.73
CA ARG A 285 -4.62 -27.39 -4.57
C ARG A 285 -5.64 -26.35 -5.00
N ASP A 286 -5.32 -25.60 -6.04
CA ASP A 286 -6.11 -24.48 -6.55
C ASP A 286 -5.94 -24.31 -8.07
N LEU A 287 -6.82 -25.00 -8.80
CA LEU A 287 -6.94 -24.92 -10.25
C LEU A 287 -7.28 -23.50 -10.75
N LYS A 288 -7.95 -22.65 -9.95
CA LYS A 288 -8.26 -21.26 -10.34
C LYS A 288 -7.00 -20.42 -10.37
N THR A 289 -6.15 -20.53 -9.35
CA THR A 289 -4.88 -19.79 -9.29
C THR A 289 -3.89 -20.29 -10.32
N PHE A 290 -3.77 -21.62 -10.47
CA PHE A 290 -2.96 -22.23 -11.53
C PHE A 290 -3.38 -21.77 -12.95
N GLY A 291 -4.69 -21.80 -13.23
CA GLY A 291 -5.25 -21.30 -14.47
C GLY A 291 -5.03 -19.79 -14.66
N SER A 292 -5.17 -19.00 -13.59
CA SER A 292 -4.94 -17.55 -13.62
C SER A 292 -3.50 -17.19 -13.92
N ILE A 293 -2.51 -17.87 -13.30
CA ILE A 293 -1.09 -17.70 -13.60
C ILE A 293 -0.82 -18.03 -15.07
N SER A 294 -1.33 -19.17 -15.55
CA SER A 294 -1.22 -19.58 -16.96
C SER A 294 -1.86 -18.57 -17.92
N PHE A 295 -2.90 -17.85 -17.50
CA PHE A 295 -3.62 -16.86 -18.29
C PHE A 295 -3.01 -15.44 -18.28
N ILE A 296 -1.96 -15.17 -17.49
CA ILE A 296 -1.26 -13.85 -17.49
C ILE A 296 -0.67 -13.52 -18.89
N GLY A 297 -0.62 -14.49 -19.80
CA GLY A 297 -0.43 -14.25 -21.22
C GLY A 297 1.03 -14.21 -21.63
N GLY A 298 1.85 -15.06 -21.02
CA GLY A 298 3.17 -15.39 -21.54
C GLY A 298 3.11 -16.34 -22.73
N MET A 299 4.18 -16.34 -23.53
CA MET A 299 4.39 -17.37 -24.55
C MET A 299 5.17 -18.53 -23.92
N LEU A 300 4.73 -19.77 -24.12
CA LEU A 300 5.47 -20.94 -23.62
C LEU A 300 6.81 -21.05 -24.37
N GLY A 301 7.92 -21.09 -23.64
CA GLY A 301 9.26 -21.25 -24.21
C GLY A 301 9.73 -22.70 -24.26
N GLU A 302 10.92 -22.91 -24.82
CA GLU A 302 11.58 -24.23 -24.89
C GLU A 302 11.92 -24.80 -23.50
N ASP A 303 12.09 -23.94 -22.50
CA ASP A 303 12.24 -24.29 -21.08
C ASP A 303 10.92 -24.72 -20.41
N ASN A 304 9.82 -24.76 -21.16
CA ASN A 304 8.46 -25.02 -20.67
C ASN A 304 7.99 -24.02 -19.58
N LEU A 305 8.54 -22.81 -19.56
CA LEU A 305 8.06 -21.69 -18.75
C LEU A 305 7.24 -20.73 -19.63
N PHE A 306 6.33 -19.96 -19.02
CA PHE A 306 5.67 -18.85 -19.69
C PHE A 306 6.56 -17.60 -19.65
N HIS A 307 6.93 -17.07 -20.81
CA HIS A 307 7.75 -15.87 -20.96
C HIS A 307 6.88 -14.64 -21.21
N VAL A 308 7.06 -13.62 -20.38
CA VAL A 308 6.53 -12.26 -20.56
C VAL A 308 7.69 -11.29 -20.59
N THR A 309 7.81 -10.52 -21.67
CA THR A 309 8.76 -9.39 -21.73
C THR A 309 8.06 -8.09 -21.37
N LEU A 310 8.75 -7.17 -20.69
CA LEU A 310 8.27 -5.80 -20.46
C LEU A 310 8.98 -4.83 -21.40
N GLU A 311 8.20 -3.99 -22.09
CA GLU A 311 8.70 -2.99 -23.02
C GLU A 311 8.22 -1.57 -22.65
N GLY A 312 9.04 -0.57 -23.03
CA GLY A 312 8.69 0.85 -22.94
C GLY A 312 9.24 1.54 -21.70
N LYS A 313 8.60 2.64 -21.29
CA LYS A 313 8.97 3.38 -20.08
C LYS A 313 8.34 2.76 -18.84
N ILE A 314 9.00 2.80 -17.69
CA ILE A 314 8.47 2.18 -16.45
C ILE A 314 7.11 2.77 -16.01
N GLY A 315 6.86 4.06 -16.26
CA GLY A 315 5.53 4.67 -16.02
C GLY A 315 4.42 4.18 -16.96
N ASP A 316 4.77 3.52 -18.06
CA ASP A 316 3.87 3.16 -19.16
C ASP A 316 4.06 1.70 -19.65
N ALA A 317 4.75 0.89 -18.85
CA ALA A 317 5.28 -0.43 -19.20
C ALA A 317 4.19 -1.36 -19.76
N LYS A 318 4.52 -2.09 -20.83
CA LYS A 318 3.59 -3.01 -21.50
C LYS A 318 4.15 -4.43 -21.45
N PRO A 319 3.44 -5.40 -20.84
CA PRO A 319 3.78 -6.80 -20.98
C PRO A 319 3.51 -7.28 -22.40
N ARG A 320 4.39 -8.15 -22.91
CA ARG A 320 4.28 -8.79 -24.22
C ARG A 320 4.46 -10.31 -24.12
N PRO A 321 3.61 -11.10 -24.81
CA PRO A 321 3.84 -12.54 -25.01
C PRO A 321 5.00 -12.72 -26.00
N ARG A 322 6.23 -12.78 -25.50
CA ARG A 322 7.44 -13.06 -26.28
C ARG A 322 8.42 -13.86 -25.43
N THR A 323 9.13 -14.79 -26.05
CA THR A 323 10.24 -15.51 -25.42
C THR A 323 11.40 -14.56 -25.13
N CYS A 324 12.11 -14.78 -24.02
CA CYS A 324 13.20 -13.90 -23.60
C CYS A 324 14.53 -14.11 -24.36
N ALA A 325 14.64 -15.16 -25.18
CA ALA A 325 15.89 -15.54 -25.86
C ALA A 325 16.24 -14.69 -27.10
N GLY A 326 15.41 -13.72 -27.49
CA GLY A 326 15.56 -12.95 -28.74
C GLY A 326 16.24 -11.58 -28.61
N GLY A 327 17.14 -11.39 -27.63
CA GLY A 327 17.54 -10.07 -27.12
C GLY A 327 18.37 -9.16 -28.04
N ASP A 328 19.09 -9.70 -29.03
CA ASP A 328 20.07 -8.94 -29.84
C ASP A 328 19.73 -8.89 -31.34
N GLY A 329 18.49 -9.25 -31.71
CA GLY A 329 18.00 -9.18 -33.09
C GLY A 329 17.14 -7.93 -33.33
N ASP A 330 17.76 -6.83 -33.76
CA ASP A 330 17.06 -5.64 -34.30
C ASP A 330 16.35 -6.00 -35.61
N GLY A 331 15.21 -6.68 -35.49
CA GLY A 331 14.34 -7.12 -36.58
C GLY A 331 13.54 -5.96 -37.18
N GLU A 332 14.22 -4.91 -37.65
CA GLU A 332 13.60 -3.83 -38.40
C GLU A 332 13.15 -4.35 -39.79
N GLY A 333 11.83 -4.47 -39.98
CA GLY A 333 11.22 -4.62 -41.31
C GLY A 333 11.05 -6.04 -41.89
N GLY A 334 11.40 -7.11 -41.18
CA GLY A 334 11.15 -8.50 -41.62
C GLY A 334 9.72 -8.97 -41.34
N ASN A 335 9.00 -9.44 -42.39
CA ASN A 335 7.63 -10.00 -42.37
C ASN A 335 7.05 -10.38 -41.00
N LYS A 336 5.85 -9.88 -40.70
CA LYS A 336 4.95 -10.60 -39.78
C LYS A 336 4.89 -12.05 -40.27
N PRO A 337 5.22 -13.08 -39.45
CA PRO A 337 4.82 -14.42 -39.81
C PRO A 337 3.30 -14.37 -39.99
N ASP A 338 2.82 -14.81 -41.16
CA ASP A 338 1.40 -14.95 -41.38
C ASP A 338 0.85 -15.81 -40.24
N ARG A 339 0.04 -15.19 -39.38
CA ARG A 339 -0.86 -15.96 -38.52
C ARG A 339 -1.55 -16.93 -39.46
N PRO A 340 -1.55 -18.25 -39.18
CA PRO A 340 -2.28 -19.20 -40.00
C PRO A 340 -3.66 -18.61 -40.24
N ALA A 341 -3.94 -18.28 -41.50
CA ALA A 341 -5.20 -17.64 -41.84
C ALA A 341 -6.26 -18.64 -41.38
N LEU A 342 -7.08 -18.23 -40.40
CA LEU A 342 -8.24 -19.01 -39.96
C LEU A 342 -9.03 -19.28 -41.23
N GLY A 343 -8.92 -20.51 -41.72
CA GLY A 343 -9.25 -20.83 -43.09
C GLY A 343 -10.70 -20.44 -43.31
N LYS A 344 -10.97 -19.67 -44.38
CA LYS A 344 -12.33 -19.64 -44.91
C LYS A 344 -12.74 -21.12 -45.06
N PRO A 345 -13.89 -21.54 -44.52
CA PRO A 345 -14.28 -22.94 -44.60
C PRO A 345 -14.27 -23.34 -46.08
N VAL A 346 -13.34 -24.24 -46.43
CA VAL A 346 -13.26 -24.79 -47.77
C VAL A 346 -14.55 -25.55 -47.98
N GLY A 347 -15.27 -25.25 -49.06
CA GLY A 347 -16.53 -25.90 -49.39
C GLY A 347 -16.30 -27.38 -49.64
N GLY A 348 -16.47 -28.20 -48.60
CA GLY A 348 -16.58 -29.64 -48.73
C GLY A 348 -17.88 -29.96 -49.47
N THR A 349 -17.76 -30.70 -50.57
CA THR A 349 -18.90 -31.26 -51.29
C THR A 349 -19.74 -32.15 -50.39
N ALA A 350 -21.06 -32.08 -50.56
CA ALA A 350 -22.02 -32.83 -49.74
C ALA A 350 -21.72 -34.34 -49.74
N GLN A 351 -21.73 -34.93 -48.54
CA GLN A 351 -22.12 -36.33 -48.35
C GLN A 351 -23.47 -36.32 -47.63
N ASP A 352 -24.45 -37.00 -48.23
CA ASP A 352 -25.79 -37.16 -47.69
C ASP A 352 -25.80 -38.19 -46.55
N ASP A 353 -25.38 -37.78 -45.35
CA ASP A 353 -25.66 -38.55 -44.13
C ASP A 353 -27.04 -38.18 -43.58
N VAL A 354 -27.90 -39.19 -43.49
CA VAL A 354 -29.31 -39.07 -43.11
C VAL A 354 -29.43 -38.67 -41.63
N PHE A 355 -29.56 -37.37 -41.38
CA PHE A 355 -29.80 -36.85 -40.05
C PHE A 355 -31.27 -37.10 -39.63
N VAL A 356 -31.49 -38.16 -38.86
CA VAL A 356 -32.81 -38.45 -38.25
C VAL A 356 -33.16 -37.31 -37.29
N LYS A 357 -34.13 -36.49 -37.70
CA LYS A 357 -34.71 -35.41 -36.91
C LYS A 357 -35.32 -35.98 -35.62
N PRO A 358 -34.81 -35.62 -34.42
CA PRO A 358 -35.47 -36.00 -33.17
C PRO A 358 -36.86 -35.38 -33.10
N GLU A 359 -37.85 -36.14 -32.65
CA GLU A 359 -39.19 -35.60 -32.38
C GLU A 359 -39.13 -34.55 -31.26
N PRO A 360 -39.91 -33.45 -31.35
CA PRO A 360 -39.99 -32.48 -30.28
C PRO A 360 -40.67 -33.13 -29.06
N GLY A 361 -39.91 -33.34 -27.99
CA GLY A 361 -40.45 -33.72 -26.69
C GLY A 361 -41.47 -32.70 -26.17
N PRO A 362 -42.44 -33.11 -25.34
CA PRO A 362 -43.56 -32.27 -24.94
C PRO A 362 -43.09 -31.02 -24.18
N THR A 363 -43.59 -29.87 -24.62
CA THR A 363 -43.39 -28.57 -23.96
C THR A 363 -43.96 -28.58 -22.54
N VAL A 364 -43.09 -28.71 -21.54
CA VAL A 364 -43.48 -28.51 -20.13
C VAL A 364 -43.65 -27.02 -19.90
N LEU A 365 -44.91 -26.58 -19.75
CA LEU A 365 -45.23 -25.22 -19.34
C LEU A 365 -44.73 -24.98 -17.90
N PRO A 366 -44.13 -23.81 -17.61
CA PRO A 366 -43.74 -23.47 -16.25
C PRO A 366 -44.99 -23.33 -15.37
N THR A 367 -45.03 -24.06 -14.26
CA THR A 367 -46.07 -23.91 -13.24
C THR A 367 -45.98 -22.52 -12.58
N PRO A 368 -47.13 -21.85 -12.33
CA PRO A 368 -47.12 -20.56 -11.64
C PRO A 368 -46.66 -20.73 -10.19
N VAL A 369 -45.71 -19.89 -9.77
CA VAL A 369 -45.28 -19.80 -8.37
C VAL A 369 -46.38 -19.13 -7.55
N VAL A 370 -47.04 -19.90 -6.69
CA VAL A 370 -47.96 -19.37 -5.67
C VAL A 370 -47.11 -18.81 -4.52
N PRO A 371 -47.34 -17.56 -4.06
CA PRO A 371 -46.68 -17.06 -2.86
C PRO A 371 -47.23 -17.78 -1.63
N ASP A 372 -46.35 -18.48 -0.90
CA ASP A 372 -46.74 -19.27 0.26
C ASP A 372 -47.17 -18.36 1.43
N ALA A 373 -48.32 -18.65 2.02
CA ALA A 373 -48.92 -17.85 3.09
C ALA A 373 -48.40 -18.35 4.44
N GLY A 374 -47.91 -17.43 5.28
CA GLY A 374 -47.16 -17.79 6.48
C GLY A 374 -47.90 -18.70 7.46
N MET A 375 -47.22 -19.76 7.91
CA MET A 375 -47.68 -20.56 9.03
C MET A 375 -47.43 -19.85 10.36
N VAL A 376 -48.52 -19.71 11.13
CA VAL A 376 -48.52 -19.15 12.47
C VAL A 376 -47.99 -20.18 13.48
N THR A 377 -46.94 -19.83 14.22
CA THR A 377 -46.53 -20.61 15.42
C THR A 377 -47.31 -20.15 16.66
N PRO A 378 -47.76 -21.08 17.53
CA PRO A 378 -48.56 -20.75 18.72
C PRO A 378 -47.73 -20.13 19.86
N PRO A 379 -48.37 -19.41 20.81
CA PRO A 379 -47.68 -18.64 21.84
C PRO A 379 -47.22 -19.47 23.06
N GLY A 380 -45.99 -19.23 23.52
CA GLY A 380 -45.49 -19.64 24.84
C GLY A 380 -45.77 -18.55 25.91
N PRO A 381 -45.98 -18.90 27.19
CA PRO A 381 -46.54 -17.97 28.18
C PRO A 381 -45.52 -17.17 29.01
N GLY A 382 -45.82 -15.87 29.21
CA GLY A 382 -45.88 -15.30 30.57
C GLY A 382 -44.80 -14.30 31.02
N SER A 383 -45.26 -13.19 31.64
CA SER A 383 -44.51 -12.13 32.38
C SER A 383 -43.45 -11.35 31.58
N GLY A 384 -43.56 -10.03 31.33
CA GLY A 384 -44.05 -8.92 32.17
C GLY A 384 -42.85 -8.16 32.76
N SER A 385 -42.71 -6.84 32.80
CA SER A 385 -43.49 -5.65 32.37
C SER A 385 -42.49 -4.46 32.28
N GLY A 386 -42.68 -3.31 31.63
CA GLY A 386 -43.79 -2.70 30.86
C GLY A 386 -43.73 -1.15 30.97
N SER A 387 -44.56 -0.41 30.22
CA SER A 387 -44.73 1.08 30.25
C SER A 387 -43.53 1.95 29.75
N ALA A 388 -43.71 3.06 29.00
CA ALA A 388 -44.85 3.58 28.23
C ALA A 388 -44.46 4.77 27.32
N GLY A 389 -45.14 4.90 26.16
CA GLY A 389 -45.40 6.18 25.44
C GLY A 389 -44.23 6.81 24.67
N SER A 390 -44.43 7.71 23.70
CA SER A 390 -45.64 8.26 23.04
C SER A 390 -45.16 8.99 21.78
N ALA A 391 -45.40 8.50 20.55
CA ALA A 391 -46.59 8.72 19.69
C ALA A 391 -46.51 9.94 18.74
N GLY A 392 -46.89 9.72 17.47
CA GLY A 392 -47.27 10.74 16.48
C GLY A 392 -46.12 11.34 15.64
N SER A 393 -46.35 11.79 14.39
CA SER A 393 -47.50 11.55 13.50
C SER A 393 -47.13 11.87 12.03
N ALA A 394 -47.95 11.39 11.10
CA ALA A 394 -47.87 11.53 9.64
C ALA A 394 -47.75 12.97 9.09
N GLY A 395 -47.32 13.10 7.81
CA GLY A 395 -47.39 14.39 7.12
C GLY A 395 -47.01 14.47 5.63
N SER A 396 -47.94 14.10 4.74
CA SER A 396 -48.13 14.64 3.38
C SER A 396 -47.14 14.37 2.22
N ALA A 397 -47.73 14.09 1.06
CA ALA A 397 -47.12 14.17 -0.28
C ALA A 397 -47.08 15.64 -0.79
N GLY A 398 -46.42 15.89 -1.93
CA GLY A 398 -46.54 17.20 -2.60
C GLY A 398 -45.65 17.49 -3.82
N SER A 399 -46.18 17.18 -5.01
CA SER A 399 -45.95 17.87 -6.31
C SER A 399 -44.58 17.87 -7.01
N ALA A 400 -44.66 17.77 -8.35
CA ALA A 400 -43.59 18.06 -9.29
C ALA A 400 -43.49 19.57 -9.62
N GLY A 401 -42.37 19.98 -10.22
CA GLY A 401 -42.18 21.33 -10.78
C GLY A 401 -40.92 21.40 -11.63
N SER A 402 -41.08 21.54 -12.96
CA SER A 402 -39.97 21.80 -13.89
C SER A 402 -39.70 23.30 -13.99
N GLY A 403 -38.43 23.72 -14.06
CA GLY A 403 -38.07 25.13 -14.30
C GLY A 403 -36.58 25.30 -14.58
N ALA A 404 -36.24 25.89 -15.74
CA ALA A 404 -34.87 26.22 -16.10
C ALA A 404 -34.42 27.56 -15.48
N PRO A 405 -33.12 27.76 -15.19
CA PRO A 405 -32.61 29.01 -14.63
C PRO A 405 -32.23 30.05 -15.70
N PRO A 406 -32.58 31.34 -15.51
CA PRO A 406 -31.90 32.44 -16.15
C PRO A 406 -30.69 32.92 -15.32
N SER A 407 -29.70 33.46 -16.02
CA SER A 407 -28.43 33.96 -15.50
C SER A 407 -28.51 35.35 -14.84
N GLY A 408 -27.77 35.55 -13.75
CA GLY A 408 -27.46 36.87 -13.19
C GLY A 408 -26.50 36.78 -11.98
N PRO A 409 -25.46 37.62 -11.86
CA PRO A 409 -24.57 37.61 -10.71
C PRO A 409 -25.17 38.42 -9.55
N ILE A 410 -25.15 37.86 -8.34
CA ILE A 410 -25.54 38.57 -7.12
C ILE A 410 -24.31 38.67 -6.20
N GLU A 411 -23.90 39.90 -5.89
CA GLU A 411 -22.93 40.18 -4.83
C GLU A 411 -23.42 39.61 -3.51
N SER A 412 -22.65 38.69 -2.92
CA SER A 412 -22.97 38.09 -1.64
C SER A 412 -22.30 38.87 -0.50
N GLU A 413 -23.06 39.79 0.08
CA GLU A 413 -22.72 40.48 1.31
C GLU A 413 -22.51 39.43 2.44
N THR A 414 -21.32 39.40 3.03
CA THR A 414 -20.94 38.33 3.97
C THR A 414 -21.48 38.61 5.37
N GLN A 415 -22.63 38.03 5.69
CA GLN A 415 -23.22 38.09 7.02
C GLN A 415 -22.39 37.26 8.02
N PRO A 416 -22.05 37.78 9.23
CA PRO A 416 -21.25 37.04 10.20
C PRO A 416 -22.01 35.84 10.78
N PRO A 417 -21.32 34.73 11.12
CA PRO A 417 -21.96 33.53 11.63
C PRO A 417 -22.58 33.76 13.03
N PRO A 418 -23.70 33.08 13.35
CA PRO A 418 -24.32 33.15 14.67
C PRO A 418 -23.41 32.51 15.75
N PRO A 419 -23.52 32.95 17.02
CA PRO A 419 -22.75 32.36 18.11
C PRO A 419 -23.14 30.90 18.37
N PRO A 420 -22.20 30.04 18.83
CA PRO A 420 -22.49 28.65 19.13
C PRO A 420 -23.48 28.52 20.32
N PRO A 421 -24.34 27.49 20.31
CA PRO A 421 -25.23 27.22 21.44
C PRO A 421 -24.44 26.82 22.68
N ALA A 422 -24.92 27.24 23.86
CA ALA A 422 -24.25 26.96 25.13
C ALA A 422 -24.24 25.46 25.45
N GLU A 423 -23.08 24.95 25.89
CA GLU A 423 -22.93 23.56 26.33
C GLU A 423 -23.80 23.27 27.56
N ALA A 424 -24.73 22.31 27.42
CA ALA A 424 -25.42 21.72 28.55
C ALA A 424 -24.45 20.80 29.31
N GLY A 425 -24.19 21.11 30.58
CA GLY A 425 -23.24 20.36 31.40
C GLY A 425 -23.63 18.88 31.53
N SER A 426 -22.70 17.99 31.18
CA SER A 426 -22.87 16.55 31.39
C SER A 426 -22.68 16.19 32.87
N ALA A 427 -23.64 15.45 33.42
CA ALA A 427 -23.54 14.93 34.79
C ALA A 427 -22.45 13.84 34.89
N PRO A 428 -21.77 13.70 36.04
CA PRO A 428 -20.77 12.66 36.24
C PRO A 428 -21.42 11.26 36.30
N PRO A 429 -20.72 10.20 35.85
CA PRO A 429 -21.21 8.82 35.95
C PRO A 429 -21.21 8.34 37.41
N PRO A 430 -22.10 7.40 37.77
CA PRO A 430 -22.15 6.83 39.12
C PRO A 430 -20.92 5.94 39.42
N GLU A 431 -20.48 5.94 40.67
CA GLU A 431 -19.36 5.13 41.15
C GLU A 431 -19.66 3.62 40.99
N GLY A 432 -18.79 2.93 40.25
CA GLY A 432 -18.87 1.49 40.03
C GLY A 432 -18.46 0.70 41.27
N SER A 433 -19.30 -0.24 41.68
CA SER A 433 -19.10 -1.11 42.85
C SER A 433 -17.94 -2.09 42.67
N VAL A 434 -17.09 -2.19 43.70
CA VAL A 434 -15.95 -3.11 43.76
C VAL A 434 -16.44 -4.55 43.96
N GLN A 435 -16.09 -5.46 43.04
CA GLN A 435 -16.23 -6.90 43.27
C GLN A 435 -15.02 -7.45 44.05
N PRO A 436 -15.23 -8.34 45.04
CA PRO A 436 -14.14 -9.01 45.74
C PRO A 436 -13.52 -10.14 44.89
N PRO A 437 -12.26 -10.52 45.13
CA PRO A 437 -11.57 -11.54 44.34
C PRO A 437 -12.13 -12.94 44.58
N VAL A 438 -12.25 -13.71 43.50
CA VAL A 438 -12.58 -15.13 43.51
C VAL A 438 -11.42 -15.92 44.14
N ARG A 439 -11.74 -16.83 45.08
CA ARG A 439 -10.78 -17.83 45.55
C ARG A 439 -10.66 -18.95 44.54
N GLU A 440 -9.45 -19.19 44.04
CA GLU A 440 -9.06 -20.52 43.55
C GLU A 440 -8.94 -21.47 44.74
N ASN A 441 -9.43 -22.69 44.58
CA ASN A 441 -9.18 -23.84 45.45
C ASN A 441 -9.15 -25.09 44.56
N GLU A 442 -8.33 -26.06 45.00
CA GLU A 442 -8.02 -27.40 44.46
C GLU A 442 -9.05 -28.10 43.54
#